data_AF-A0A1V9VCY4-F1
#
_entry.id   AF-A0A1V9VCY4-F1
#
_cell.length_a   1.000
_cell.length_b   1.000
_cell.length_c   1.000
_cell.angle_alpha   90.00
_cell.angle_beta   90.00
_cell.angle_gamma   90.00
#
_symmetry.space_group_name_H-M   'P 1'
#
loop_
_entity.id
_entity.type
_entity.pdbx_description
1 polymer ?
#
loop_
_entity_poly.entity_id
_entity_poly.type
_entity_poly.pdbx_seq_one_letter_code
_entity_poly.pdbx_strand_id
1 'polypeptide(L)'
;MDENKNLRAIWLQGSDKYKGALDAIKKANKQNEIALICFDAEPEFLEMIQNGDLVASAMQQPYIIGQEAVVTLNNYFNNKEVKKEQKMEILSISKENIDDKLKIIKLNVLGIKSDEK
;
A
#
# COMPACT_ATOMS: atom_id res chain seq x y z
N MET A 1 0.86 25.21 2.12
CA MET A 1 2.28 25.08 2.53
C MET A 1 2.83 26.40 3.09
N ASP A 2 2.29 27.53 2.68
CA ASP A 2 2.74 28.86 3.14
C ASP A 2 2.44 29.12 4.62
N GLU A 3 1.32 28.59 5.12
CA GLU A 3 0.94 28.63 6.55
C GLU A 3 1.79 27.72 7.43
N ASN A 4 2.42 26.69 6.84
CA ASN A 4 3.23 25.69 7.55
C ASN A 4 4.58 25.51 6.85
N LYS A 5 5.46 26.51 6.99
CA LYS A 5 6.79 26.55 6.33
C LYS A 5 7.69 25.35 6.69
N ASN A 6 7.47 24.76 7.87
CA ASN A 6 8.21 23.61 8.38
C ASN A 6 7.57 22.25 8.06
N LEU A 7 6.56 22.20 7.18
CA LEU A 7 6.02 20.92 6.71
C LEU A 7 7.14 20.10 6.05
N ARG A 8 7.26 18.83 6.45
CA ARG A 8 8.27 17.87 5.94
C ARG A 8 7.67 16.56 5.45
N ALA A 9 6.41 16.28 5.75
CA ALA A 9 5.73 15.08 5.32
C ALA A 9 4.24 15.34 5.11
N ILE A 10 3.67 14.66 4.12
CA ILE A 10 2.23 14.54 3.90
C ILE A 10 1.93 13.04 3.92
N TRP A 11 0.98 12.65 4.77
CA TRP A 11 0.47 11.29 4.80
C TRP A 11 -0.97 11.28 4.32
N LEU A 12 -1.23 10.55 3.24
CA LEU A 12 -2.56 10.32 2.69
C LEU A 12 -3.05 8.96 3.16
N GLN A 13 -4.23 8.93 3.78
CA GLN A 13 -4.85 7.69 4.29
C GLN A 13 -5.50 6.83 3.19
N GLY A 14 -5.31 7.18 1.92
CA GLY A 14 -5.78 6.43 0.77
C GLY A 14 -4.94 6.72 -0.46
N SER A 15 -5.21 5.98 -1.54
CA SER A 15 -4.37 5.96 -2.73
C SER A 15 -4.87 6.83 -3.89
N ASP A 16 -6.00 7.54 -3.78
CA ASP A 16 -6.65 8.21 -4.92
C ASP A 16 -6.34 9.73 -5.02
N LYS A 17 -5.74 10.33 -3.99
CA LYS A 17 -5.44 11.78 -3.94
C LYS A 17 -3.96 12.17 -4.09
N TYR A 18 -3.04 11.20 -4.25
CA TYR A 18 -1.60 11.46 -4.34
C TYR A 18 -1.23 12.44 -5.45
N LYS A 19 -1.90 12.39 -6.62
CA LYS A 19 -1.64 13.32 -7.74
C LYS A 19 -1.81 14.79 -7.31
N GLY A 20 -2.87 15.09 -6.57
CA GLY A 20 -3.11 16.43 -6.04
C GLY A 20 -2.03 16.87 -5.03
N ALA A 21 -1.56 15.96 -4.19
CA ALA A 21 -0.47 16.23 -3.26
C ALA A 21 0.85 16.51 -3.99
N LEU A 22 1.20 15.67 -4.98
CA LEU A 22 2.40 15.86 -5.80
C LEU A 22 2.37 17.17 -6.58
N ASP A 23 1.24 17.51 -7.19
CA ASP A 23 1.07 18.78 -7.90
C ASP A 23 1.28 19.97 -6.96
N ALA A 24 0.76 19.90 -5.73
CA ALA A 24 0.95 20.94 -4.73
C ALA A 24 2.41 21.06 -4.28
N ILE A 25 3.09 19.93 -4.02
CA ILE A 25 4.52 19.89 -3.68
C ILE A 25 5.37 20.49 -4.81
N LYS A 26 5.07 20.11 -6.06
CA LYS A 26 5.76 20.61 -7.25
C LYS A 26 5.55 22.11 -7.45
N LYS A 27 4.31 22.60 -7.34
CA LYS A 27 4.00 24.04 -7.44
C LYS A 27 4.70 24.86 -6.35
N ALA A 28 4.94 24.26 -5.19
CA ALA A 28 5.68 24.89 -4.09
C ALA A 28 7.21 24.79 -4.24
N ASN A 29 7.73 24.10 -5.27
CA ASN A 29 9.16 23.78 -5.46
C ASN A 29 9.78 23.00 -4.27
N LYS A 30 9.02 22.08 -3.67
CA LYS A 30 9.41 21.34 -2.46
C LYS A 30 9.55 19.82 -2.65
N GLN A 31 9.76 19.35 -3.88
CA GLN A 31 9.84 17.91 -4.21
C GLN A 31 10.88 17.14 -3.37
N ASN A 32 11.99 17.79 -3.01
CA ASN A 32 13.06 17.17 -2.22
C ASN A 32 12.97 17.49 -0.72
N GLU A 33 11.94 18.21 -0.28
CA GLU A 33 11.78 18.67 1.11
C GLU A 33 10.58 18.05 1.83
N ILE A 34 9.59 17.57 1.07
CA ILE A 34 8.35 17.02 1.60
C ILE A 34 8.21 15.57 1.17
N ALA A 35 8.30 14.67 2.15
CA ALA A 35 7.97 13.26 1.96
C ALA A 35 6.48 13.08 1.69
N LEU A 36 6.14 12.26 0.72
CA LEU A 36 4.78 11.78 0.51
C LEU A 36 4.70 10.30 0.92
N ILE A 37 3.67 9.96 1.69
CA ILE A 37 3.37 8.58 2.11
C ILE A 37 1.88 8.34 1.86
N CYS A 38 1.53 7.16 1.37
CA CYS A 38 0.15 6.76 1.09
C CYS A 38 -0.26 5.49 1.87
N PHE A 39 -1.55 5.24 1.91
CA PHE A 39 -2.14 3.94 2.21
C PHE A 39 -2.71 3.34 0.93
N ASP A 40 -2.88 2.02 0.87
CA ASP A 40 -3.26 1.24 -0.30
C ASP A 40 -2.22 1.26 -1.43
N ALA A 41 -2.61 0.87 -2.64
CA ALA A 41 -1.73 0.79 -3.79
C ALA A 41 -2.46 1.24 -5.05
N GLU A 42 -1.78 2.05 -5.85
CA GLU A 42 -2.04 2.18 -7.28
C GLU A 42 -0.96 1.42 -8.06
N PRO A 43 -1.23 0.94 -9.29
CA PRO A 43 -0.22 0.28 -10.11
C PRO A 43 1.07 1.10 -10.27
N GLU A 44 0.96 2.43 -10.38
CA GLU A 44 2.08 3.36 -10.53
C GLU A 44 2.89 3.57 -9.23
N PHE A 45 2.38 3.20 -8.06
CA PHE A 45 3.12 3.38 -6.80
C PHE A 45 4.43 2.60 -6.77
N LEU A 46 4.51 1.47 -7.48
CA LEU A 46 5.74 0.68 -7.52
C LEU A 46 6.89 1.47 -8.12
N GLU A 47 6.64 2.09 -9.27
CA GLU A 47 7.61 2.94 -9.95
C GLU A 47 7.90 4.21 -9.14
N MET A 48 6.86 4.85 -8.59
CA MET A 48 7.02 6.06 -7.78
C MET A 48 7.87 5.82 -6.52
N ILE A 49 7.72 4.67 -5.87
CA ILE A 49 8.54 4.28 -4.71
C ILE A 49 10.00 4.05 -5.12
N GLN A 50 10.23 3.41 -6.27
CA GLN A 50 11.59 3.22 -6.80
C GLN A 50 12.25 4.56 -7.17
N ASN A 51 11.49 5.48 -7.77
CA ASN A 51 11.93 6.80 -8.18
C ASN A 51 12.08 7.79 -7.01
N GLY A 52 11.42 7.53 -5.88
CA GLY A 52 11.47 8.39 -4.69
C GLY A 52 10.40 9.47 -4.64
N ASP A 53 9.46 9.49 -5.60
CA ASP A 53 8.29 10.39 -5.59
C ASP A 53 7.31 10.04 -4.47
N LEU A 54 7.29 8.78 -4.04
CA LEU A 54 6.53 8.27 -2.90
C LEU A 54 7.51 7.55 -1.96
N VAL A 55 7.57 7.95 -0.69
CA VAL A 55 8.52 7.35 0.27
C VAL A 55 8.14 5.92 0.63
N ALA A 56 6.85 5.70 0.84
CA ALA A 56 6.32 4.38 1.20
C ALA A 56 4.80 4.31 0.94
N SER A 57 4.29 3.09 0.86
CA SER A 57 2.86 2.82 0.96
C SER A 57 2.57 1.65 1.90
N ALA A 58 1.48 1.75 2.64
CA ALA A 58 0.96 0.69 3.49
C ALA A 58 -0.21 -0.01 2.76
N MET A 59 0.04 -1.19 2.20
CA MET A 59 -0.87 -1.86 1.27
C MET A 59 -1.72 -2.91 1.97
N GLN A 60 -3.03 -2.91 1.69
CA GLN A 60 -3.90 -4.03 2.04
C GLN A 60 -3.59 -5.27 1.19
N GLN A 61 -3.97 -6.45 1.66
CA GLN A 61 -3.75 -7.72 0.97
C GLN A 61 -5.07 -8.44 0.63
N PRO A 62 -5.89 -7.93 -0.32
CA PRO A 62 -7.20 -8.50 -0.66
C PRO A 62 -7.21 -9.98 -0.98
N TYR A 63 -6.16 -10.51 -1.61
CA TYR A 63 -6.04 -11.93 -1.92
C TYR A 63 -6.08 -12.80 -0.65
N ILE A 64 -5.25 -12.45 0.35
CA ILE A 64 -5.17 -13.17 1.62
C ILE A 64 -6.45 -12.97 2.41
N ILE A 65 -7.02 -11.77 2.42
CA ILE A 65 -8.31 -11.50 3.06
C ILE A 65 -9.39 -12.43 2.48
N GLY A 66 -9.45 -12.57 1.16
CA GLY A 66 -10.40 -13.48 0.49
C GLY A 66 -10.14 -14.96 0.81
N GLN A 67 -8.88 -15.38 0.79
CA GLN A 67 -8.47 -16.75 1.13
C GLN A 67 -8.88 -17.12 2.57
N GLU A 68 -8.53 -16.27 3.54
CA GLU A 68 -8.83 -16.49 4.95
C GLU A 68 -10.33 -16.46 5.24
N ALA A 69 -11.11 -15.65 4.50
CA ALA A 69 -12.57 -15.65 4.59
C ALA A 69 -13.15 -17.01 4.21
N VAL A 70 -12.68 -17.62 3.11
CA VAL A 70 -13.14 -18.95 2.66
C VAL A 70 -12.70 -20.05 3.64
N VAL A 71 -11.45 -20.01 4.12
CA VAL A 71 -10.93 -20.95 5.12
C VAL A 71 -11.76 -20.88 6.41
N THR A 72 -12.04 -19.66 6.89
CA THR A 72 -12.87 -19.42 8.08
C THR A 72 -14.26 -20.00 7.90
N LEU A 73 -14.90 -19.74 6.76
CA LEU A 73 -16.24 -20.25 6.46
C LEU A 73 -16.26 -21.78 6.46
N ASN A 74 -15.28 -22.42 5.83
CA ASN A 74 -15.16 -23.87 5.82
C ASN A 74 -14.96 -24.44 7.24
N ASN A 75 -14.09 -23.81 8.05
CA ASN A 75 -13.87 -24.23 9.43
C ASN A 75 -15.15 -24.16 10.26
N TYR A 76 -15.94 -23.10 10.10
CA TYR A 76 -17.25 -22.97 10.74
C TYR A 76 -18.20 -24.14 10.38
N PHE A 77 -18.33 -24.48 9.09
CA PHE A 77 -19.16 -25.60 8.65
C PHE A 77 -18.66 -26.98 9.11
N ASN A 78 -17.38 -27.09 9.45
CA ASN A 78 -16.78 -28.30 10.01
C ASN A 78 -16.77 -28.30 11.55
N ASN A 79 -17.57 -27.46 12.20
CA ASN A 79 -17.68 -27.34 13.66
C ASN A 79 -16.35 -27.04 14.37
N LYS A 80 -15.40 -26.38 13.68
CA LYS A 80 -14.16 -25.90 14.30
C LYS A 80 -14.39 -24.52 14.93
N GLU A 81 -13.60 -24.21 15.95
CA GLU A 81 -13.61 -22.88 16.55
C GLU A 81 -13.08 -21.84 15.55
N VAL A 82 -13.78 -20.71 15.45
CA VAL A 82 -13.41 -19.57 14.59
C VAL A 82 -13.40 -18.28 15.40
N LYS A 83 -12.38 -17.45 15.19
CA LYS A 83 -12.29 -16.14 15.85
C LYS A 83 -13.29 -15.17 15.24
N LYS A 84 -14.00 -14.43 16.10
CA LYS A 84 -14.92 -13.36 15.69
C LYS A 84 -14.22 -12.22 14.97
N GLU A 85 -12.99 -11.89 15.38
CA GLU A 85 -12.17 -10.84 14.77
C GLU A 85 -10.85 -11.45 14.30
N GLN A 86 -10.52 -11.24 13.03
CA GLN A 86 -9.31 -11.72 12.39
C GLN A 86 -8.65 -10.53 11.69
N LYS A 87 -7.47 -10.14 12.18
CA LYS A 87 -6.70 -9.03 11.62
C LYS A 87 -5.66 -9.57 10.66
N MET A 88 -5.63 -9.03 9.46
CA MET A 88 -4.62 -9.34 8.46
C MET A 88 -3.48 -8.31 8.54
N GLU A 89 -2.27 -8.77 8.26
CA GLU A 89 -1.11 -7.89 8.23
C GLU A 89 -1.18 -6.91 7.05
N ILE A 90 -0.81 -5.66 7.32
CA ILE A 90 -0.61 -4.65 6.29
C ILE A 90 0.81 -4.78 5.74
N LEU A 91 0.93 -4.70 4.42
CA LEU A 91 2.21 -4.79 3.75
C LEU A 91 2.81 -3.39 3.60
N SER A 92 3.72 -3.03 4.50
CA SER A 92 4.49 -1.78 4.41
C SER A 92 5.59 -1.90 3.37
N ILE A 93 5.48 -1.14 2.28
CA ILE A 93 6.42 -1.15 1.15
C ILE A 93 7.17 0.18 1.07
N SER A 94 8.48 0.08 0.92
CA SER A 94 9.39 1.20 0.66
C SER A 94 10.44 0.76 -0.36
N LYS A 95 11.33 1.69 -0.75
CA LYS A 95 12.45 1.38 -1.64
C LYS A 95 13.37 0.26 -1.12
N GLU A 96 13.41 0.05 0.19
CA GLU A 96 14.27 -0.95 0.83
C GLU A 96 13.81 -2.39 0.61
N ASN A 97 12.50 -2.62 0.40
CA ASN A 97 11.93 -3.96 0.37
C ASN A 97 11.07 -4.25 -0.87
N ILE A 98 10.83 -3.27 -1.73
CA ILE A 98 9.91 -3.40 -2.86
C ILE A 98 10.31 -4.52 -3.82
N ASP A 99 11.61 -4.68 -4.08
CA ASP A 99 12.12 -5.72 -4.99
C ASP A 99 11.92 -7.12 -4.39
N ASP A 100 12.21 -7.29 -3.10
CA ASP A 100 12.02 -8.55 -2.37
C ASP A 100 10.53 -8.93 -2.26
N LYS A 101 9.67 -7.92 -2.14
CA LYS A 101 8.22 -8.09 -1.96
C LYS A 101 7.45 -8.09 -3.28
N LEU A 102 8.09 -7.90 -4.43
CA LEU A 102 7.39 -7.72 -5.71
C LEU A 102 6.42 -8.86 -6.04
N LYS A 103 6.82 -10.11 -5.78
CA LYS A 103 5.93 -11.28 -5.98
C LYS A 103 4.71 -11.25 -5.07
N ILE A 104 4.92 -10.89 -3.80
CA ILE A 104 3.86 -10.75 -2.80
C ILE A 104 2.93 -9.60 -3.20
N ILE A 105 3.46 -8.45 -3.62
CA ILE A 105 2.66 -7.31 -4.05
C ILE A 105 1.79 -7.68 -5.26
N LYS A 106 2.40 -8.28 -6.29
CA LYS A 106 1.68 -8.70 -7.51
C LYS A 106 0.50 -9.60 -7.18
N LEU A 107 0.70 -10.64 -6.39
CA LEU A 107 -0.37 -11.57 -6.04
C LEU A 107 -1.34 -10.97 -5.01
N ASN A 108 -0.81 -10.57 -3.84
CA ASN A 108 -1.64 -10.30 -2.68
C ASN A 108 -2.37 -8.97 -2.75
N VAL A 109 -1.74 -7.97 -3.38
CA VAL A 109 -2.26 -6.60 -3.47
C VAL A 109 -2.96 -6.40 -4.81
N LEU A 110 -2.30 -6.77 -5.92
CA LEU A 110 -2.79 -6.48 -7.28
C LEU A 110 -3.59 -7.62 -7.92
N GLY A 111 -3.63 -8.82 -7.32
CA GLY A 111 -4.34 -9.98 -7.87
C GLY A 111 -3.72 -10.56 -9.15
N ILE A 112 -2.50 -10.17 -9.49
CA ILE A 112 -1.77 -10.63 -10.67
C ILE A 112 -1.05 -11.93 -10.33
N LYS A 113 -1.51 -13.03 -10.94
CA LYS A 113 -0.80 -14.31 -10.89
C LYS A 113 0.45 -14.20 -11.75
N SER A 114 1.59 -14.68 -11.27
CA SER A 114 2.73 -14.94 -12.15
C SER A 114 2.32 -16.01 -13.14
N ASP A 115 2.46 -15.75 -14.43
CA ASP A 115 2.31 -16.78 -15.46
C ASP A 115 3.22 -17.95 -15.07
N GLU A 116 2.62 -19.13 -14.87
CA GLU A 116 3.38 -20.38 -14.79
C GLU A 116 4.04 -20.57 -16.16
N LYS A 117 5.35 -20.31 -16.24
CA LYS A 117 6.21 -20.87 -17.28
C LYS A 117 6.89 -22.10 -16.72
#